data_AF-A0AAA9ZZR5-F1
#
_entry.id   AF-A0AAA9ZZR5-F1
#
_cell.length_a   1.000
_cell.length_b   1.000
_cell.length_c   1.000
_cell.angle_alpha   90.00
_cell.angle_beta   90.00
_cell.angle_gamma   90.00
#
_symmetry.space_group_name_H-M   'P 1'
#
loop_
_entity.id
_entity.type
_entity.pdbx_description
1 polymer ?
#
loop_
_entity_poly.entity_id
_entity_poly.type
_entity_poly.pdbx_seq_one_letter_code
_entity_poly.pdbx_strand_id
1 'polypeptide(L)'
;MAEGTYEYECMRAELLGIEKPNREEFEEKMRLQREAEQEEQLTEQMKEVDLQDEQMQGAAGKMDELNNILSMTQQRINKFKTACGSLTNLLKFRPGTPSEGSASTDPTNGTESNTINAALDTLDTMKDVQNASDVKIAKSAATDLGQKMTCQLDKLDSLLDKADNATYSMKHQTGQMKKMTQ
;
A
#
# COMPACT_ATOMS: atom_id res chain seq x y z
N MET A 1 30.42 34.21 -12.28
CA MET A 1 30.76 32.94 -11.60
C MET A 1 29.56 32.53 -10.77
N ALA A 2 29.29 31.24 -10.62
CA ALA A 2 28.22 30.76 -9.75
C ALA A 2 28.73 30.64 -8.30
N GLU A 3 27.89 31.00 -7.35
CA GLU A 3 28.15 30.79 -5.93
C GLU A 3 28.25 29.27 -5.63
N GLY A 4 29.10 28.88 -4.67
CA GLY A 4 29.34 27.47 -4.34
C GLY A 4 30.31 26.72 -5.27
N THR A 5 30.96 27.38 -6.23
CA THR A 5 32.10 26.81 -6.96
C THR A 5 33.42 27.01 -6.20
N TYR A 6 34.39 26.11 -6.39
CA TYR A 6 35.71 26.21 -5.74
C TYR A 6 36.40 27.56 -6.04
N GLU A 7 36.35 27.99 -7.31
CA GLU A 7 36.91 29.27 -7.76
C GLU A 7 36.28 30.48 -7.04
N TYR A 8 34.97 30.42 -6.78
CA TYR A 8 34.24 31.44 -6.02
C TYR A 8 34.71 31.49 -4.56
N GLU A 9 34.86 30.34 -3.90
CA GLU A 9 35.38 30.28 -2.52
C GLU A 9 36.85 30.69 -2.43
N CYS A 10 37.67 30.44 -3.45
CA CYS A 10 39.04 30.96 -3.51
C CYS A 10 39.10 32.49 -3.61
N MET A 11 38.27 33.11 -4.44
CA MET A 11 38.16 34.58 -4.48
C MET A 11 37.61 35.16 -3.18
N ARG A 12 36.61 34.49 -2.59
CA ARG A 12 36.01 34.89 -1.31
C ARG A 12 37.03 34.83 -0.17
N ALA A 13 37.86 33.79 -0.14
CA ALA A 13 38.96 33.67 0.82
C ALA A 13 39.99 34.80 0.65
N GLU A 14 40.38 35.10 -0.59
CA GLU A 14 41.31 36.18 -0.93
C GLU A 14 40.78 37.57 -0.53
N LEU A 15 39.49 37.83 -0.77
CA LEU A 15 38.83 39.09 -0.38
C LEU A 15 38.68 39.25 1.14
N LEU A 16 38.52 38.14 1.88
CA LEU A 16 38.40 38.12 3.34
C LEU A 16 39.75 38.03 4.07
N GLY A 17 40.86 37.87 3.35
CA GLY A 17 42.19 37.72 3.96
C GLY A 17 42.40 36.42 4.73
N ILE A 18 41.62 35.37 4.42
CA ILE A 18 41.72 34.03 5.02
C ILE A 18 42.46 33.06 4.08
N GLU A 19 42.95 31.95 4.64
CA GLU A 19 43.64 30.93 3.86
C GLU A 19 42.70 30.32 2.80
N LYS A 20 43.26 30.08 1.60
CA LYS A 20 42.49 29.52 0.48
C LYS A 20 42.14 28.05 0.78
N PRO A 21 40.87 27.64 0.68
CA PRO A 21 40.51 26.25 0.96
C PRO A 21 41.24 25.29 0.03
N ASN A 22 41.64 24.12 0.55
CA ASN A 22 42.21 23.05 -0.27
C ASN A 22 41.13 22.52 -1.23
N ARG A 23 41.51 22.28 -2.50
CA ARG A 23 40.57 21.87 -3.55
C ARG A 23 39.94 20.50 -3.26
N GLU A 24 40.76 19.56 -2.82
CA GLU A 24 40.34 18.19 -2.52
C GLU A 24 39.33 18.17 -1.37
N GLU A 25 39.67 18.80 -0.24
CA GLU A 25 38.77 18.95 0.92
C GLU A 25 37.46 19.67 0.59
N PHE A 26 37.50 20.69 -0.29
CA PHE A 26 36.29 21.38 -0.74
C PHE A 26 35.39 20.47 -1.58
N GLU A 27 35.96 19.76 -2.57
CA GLU A 27 35.22 18.82 -3.42
C GLU A 27 34.65 17.64 -2.61
N GLU A 28 35.39 17.12 -1.62
CA GLU A 28 34.91 16.10 -0.70
C GLU A 28 33.79 16.60 0.22
N LYS A 29 33.92 17.80 0.79
CA LYS A 29 32.87 18.40 1.63
C LYS A 29 31.58 18.63 0.84
N MET A 30 31.69 19.12 -0.39
CA MET A 30 30.53 19.31 -1.28
C MET A 30 29.92 17.99 -1.74
N ARG A 31 30.72 16.92 -1.90
CA ARG A 31 30.22 15.55 -2.15
C ARG A 31 29.43 15.04 -0.94
N LEU A 32 30.01 15.14 0.26
CA LEU A 32 29.39 14.69 1.51
C LEU A 32 28.08 15.43 1.82
N GLN A 33 28.04 16.75 1.61
CA GLN A 33 26.81 17.53 1.80
C GLN A 33 25.70 17.08 0.84
N ARG A 34 26.01 16.92 -0.45
CA ARG A 34 25.03 16.44 -1.44
C ARG A 34 24.52 15.02 -1.12
N GLU A 35 25.40 14.16 -0.61
CA GLU A 35 25.07 12.78 -0.22
C GLU A 35 24.15 12.77 1.01
N ALA A 36 24.46 13.56 2.04
CA ALA A 36 23.61 13.75 3.21
C ALA A 36 22.23 14.37 2.87
N GLU A 37 22.19 15.37 1.98
CA GLU A 37 20.93 15.95 1.47
C GLU A 37 20.08 14.91 0.74
N GLN A 38 20.69 13.98 -0.02
CA GLN A 38 19.98 12.90 -0.71
C GLN A 38 19.47 11.83 0.27
N GLU A 39 20.26 11.48 1.28
CA GLU A 39 19.85 10.55 2.35
C GLU A 39 18.69 11.12 3.18
N GLU A 40 18.74 12.41 3.53
CA GLU A 40 17.67 13.11 4.24
C GLU A 40 16.37 13.13 3.40
N GLN A 41 16.46 13.51 2.11
CA GLN A 41 15.32 13.51 1.19
C GLN A 41 14.71 12.11 0.99
N LEU A 42 15.53 11.06 0.90
CA LEU A 42 15.04 9.68 0.79
C LEU A 42 14.35 9.23 2.08
N THR A 43 14.92 9.59 3.23
CA THR A 43 14.36 9.31 4.55
C THR A 43 13.03 10.03 4.78
N GLU A 44 12.90 11.28 4.32
CA GLU A 44 11.65 12.05 4.37
C GLU A 44 10.57 11.43 3.47
N GLN A 45 10.90 11.09 2.22
CA GLN A 45 9.99 10.39 1.30
C GLN A 45 9.50 9.05 1.87
N MET A 46 10.37 8.28 2.53
CA MET A 46 9.99 7.00 3.12
C MET A 46 9.01 7.16 4.29
N LYS A 47 9.21 8.20 5.13
CA LYS A 47 8.25 8.55 6.20
C LYS A 47 6.89 8.98 5.66
N GLU A 48 6.87 9.78 4.60
CA GLU A 48 5.63 10.22 3.96
C GLU A 48 4.85 9.03 3.37
N VAL A 49 5.54 8.10 2.70
CA VAL A 49 4.91 6.86 2.22
C VAL A 49 4.34 6.02 3.36
N ASP A 50 5.04 5.88 4.49
CA ASP A 50 4.53 5.14 5.65
C ASP A 50 3.29 5.82 6.28
N LEU A 51 3.27 7.16 6.39
CA LEU A 51 2.09 7.92 6.85
C LEU A 51 0.89 7.78 5.90
N GLN A 52 1.12 7.67 4.60
CA GLN A 52 0.07 7.41 3.62
C GLN A 52 -0.47 5.96 3.71
N ASP A 53 0.39 4.98 4.05
CA ASP A 53 -0.03 3.60 4.22
C ASP A 53 -0.95 3.42 5.43
N GLU A 54 -0.62 4.03 6.57
CA GLU A 54 -1.46 4.03 7.78
C GLU A 54 -2.84 4.66 7.52
N GLN A 55 -2.87 5.81 6.84
CA GLN A 55 -4.11 6.50 6.46
C GLN A 55 -4.99 5.61 5.58
N MET A 56 -4.39 4.95 4.57
CA MET A 56 -5.11 4.09 3.66
C MET A 56 -5.58 2.78 4.32
N GLN A 57 -4.78 2.19 5.23
CA GLN A 57 -5.22 1.04 6.02
C GLN A 57 -6.43 1.40 6.91
N GLY A 58 -6.42 2.60 7.51
CA GLY A 58 -7.56 3.15 8.25
C GLY A 58 -8.79 3.43 7.39
N ALA A 59 -8.61 3.79 6.12
CA ALA A 59 -9.71 3.93 5.15
C ALA A 59 -10.27 2.56 4.72
N ALA A 60 -9.41 1.59 4.42
CA ALA A 60 -9.79 0.24 4.02
C ALA A 60 -10.62 -0.48 5.10
N GLY A 61 -10.22 -0.39 6.38
CA GLY A 61 -10.99 -0.98 7.49
C GLY A 61 -12.41 -0.40 7.60
N LYS A 62 -12.56 0.93 7.50
CA LYS A 62 -13.88 1.60 7.48
C LYS A 62 -14.72 1.19 6.27
N MET A 63 -14.07 0.96 5.12
CA MET A 63 -14.73 0.51 3.89
C MET A 63 -15.25 -0.92 4.01
N ASP A 64 -14.51 -1.81 4.69
CA ASP A 64 -14.92 -3.17 5.01
C ASP A 64 -16.07 -3.22 6.03
N GLU A 65 -16.00 -2.41 7.09
CA GLU A 65 -17.11 -2.22 8.03
C GLU A 65 -18.38 -1.77 7.33
N LEU A 66 -18.27 -0.79 6.41
CA LEU A 66 -19.41 -0.27 5.66
C LEU A 66 -20.00 -1.34 4.71
N ASN A 67 -19.16 -2.12 4.02
CA ASN A 67 -19.62 -3.25 3.19
C ASN A 67 -20.30 -4.35 4.03
N ASN A 68 -19.82 -4.62 5.25
CA ASN A 68 -20.47 -5.53 6.19
C ASN A 68 -21.83 -4.99 6.67
N ILE A 69 -21.93 -3.71 7.03
CA ILE A 69 -23.19 -3.05 7.41
C ILE A 69 -24.21 -3.14 6.26
N LEU A 70 -23.78 -2.91 5.02
CA LEU A 70 -24.65 -3.03 3.84
C LEU A 70 -25.08 -4.48 3.60
N SER A 71 -24.21 -5.46 3.79
CA SER A 71 -24.54 -6.88 3.70
C SER A 71 -25.61 -7.27 4.74
N MET A 72 -25.43 -6.85 6.00
CA MET A 72 -26.40 -7.04 7.08
C MET A 72 -27.73 -6.32 6.81
N THR A 73 -27.68 -5.13 6.19
CA THR A 73 -28.87 -4.36 5.82
C THR A 73 -29.65 -5.04 4.70
N GLN A 74 -28.99 -5.56 3.66
CA GLN A 74 -29.66 -6.36 2.63
C GLN A 74 -30.29 -7.64 3.20
N GLN A 75 -29.63 -8.32 4.16
CA GLN A 75 -30.24 -9.45 4.87
C GLN A 75 -31.51 -9.05 5.64
N ARG A 76 -31.51 -7.90 6.31
CA ARG A 76 -32.69 -7.36 7.01
C ARG A 76 -33.82 -7.00 6.05
N ILE A 77 -33.50 -6.35 4.92
CA ILE A 77 -34.45 -6.06 3.82
C ILE A 77 -35.06 -7.36 3.27
N ASN A 78 -34.24 -8.39 3.04
CA ASN A 78 -34.72 -9.71 2.58
C ASN A 78 -35.65 -10.35 3.61
N LYS A 79 -35.28 -10.35 4.90
CA LYS A 79 -36.12 -10.87 5.99
C LYS A 79 -37.46 -10.13 6.09
N PHE A 80 -37.46 -8.80 5.97
CA PHE A 80 -38.67 -7.98 5.94
C PHE A 80 -39.55 -8.30 4.72
N LYS A 81 -38.95 -8.39 3.52
CA LYS A 81 -39.64 -8.79 2.29
C LYS A 81 -40.30 -10.16 2.44
N THR A 82 -39.62 -11.13 3.05
CA THR A 82 -40.17 -12.46 3.32
C THR A 82 -41.26 -12.41 4.39
N ALA A 83 -41.14 -11.60 5.45
CA ALA A 83 -42.19 -11.47 6.47
C ALA A 83 -43.48 -10.86 5.89
N CYS A 84 -43.39 -9.71 5.20
CA CYS A 84 -44.55 -9.04 4.59
C CYS A 84 -45.08 -9.79 3.36
N GLY A 85 -44.20 -10.43 2.58
CA GLY A 85 -44.58 -11.30 1.48
C GLY A 85 -45.25 -12.60 1.94
N SER A 86 -44.82 -13.17 3.07
CA SER A 86 -45.44 -14.33 3.70
C SER A 86 -46.87 -14.03 4.15
N LEU A 87 -47.14 -12.84 4.71
CA LEU A 87 -48.50 -12.38 5.01
C LEU A 87 -49.38 -12.26 3.74
N THR A 88 -48.78 -11.93 2.59
CA THR A 88 -49.49 -11.88 1.30
C THR A 88 -49.74 -13.28 0.72
N ASN A 89 -48.80 -14.21 0.92
CA ASN A 89 -48.92 -15.61 0.50
C ASN A 89 -49.78 -16.47 1.46
N LEU A 90 -49.96 -16.07 2.72
CA LEU A 90 -50.88 -16.74 3.66
C LEU A 90 -52.36 -16.64 3.23
N LEU A 91 -52.69 -15.67 2.38
CA LEU A 91 -54.00 -15.57 1.71
C LEU A 91 -54.09 -16.45 0.44
N LYS A 92 -52.98 -17.08 0.02
CA LYS A 92 -52.83 -17.82 -1.24
C LYS A 92 -51.79 -18.95 -1.10
N PHE A 93 -52.14 -20.07 -0.46
CA PHE A 93 -52.20 -21.40 -1.10
C PHE A 93 -52.30 -22.58 -0.12
N ARG A 94 -52.92 -23.64 -0.65
CA ARG A 94 -53.11 -24.99 -0.13
C ARG A 94 -51.80 -25.81 -0.17
N PRO A 95 -51.54 -26.77 0.73
CA PRO A 95 -50.20 -27.36 0.90
C PRO A 95 -49.90 -28.53 -0.05
N GLY A 96 -48.62 -28.69 -0.40
CA GLY A 96 -48.04 -29.87 -1.06
C GLY A 96 -46.51 -29.92 -0.85
N THR A 97 -45.97 -31.09 -0.50
CA THR A 97 -44.54 -31.42 -0.26
C THR A 97 -43.91 -32.00 -1.55
N PRO A 98 -42.56 -32.18 -1.72
CA PRO A 98 -41.51 -32.83 -0.88
C PRO A 98 -40.20 -31.99 -0.81
N SER A 99 -38.96 -32.44 -0.50
CA SER A 99 -38.28 -33.37 0.43
C SER A 99 -36.80 -33.45 -0.03
N GLU A 100 -35.83 -33.49 0.91
CA GLU A 100 -34.40 -33.90 0.75
C GLU A 100 -33.47 -33.18 -0.29
N GLY A 101 -32.15 -33.13 -0.15
CA GLY A 101 -31.22 -33.56 0.92
C GLY A 101 -29.75 -33.69 0.45
N SER A 102 -28.83 -33.91 1.39
CA SER A 102 -27.41 -34.36 1.22
C SER A 102 -26.27 -33.31 1.15
N ALA A 103 -25.04 -33.77 1.51
CA ALA A 103 -23.89 -32.95 1.94
C ALA A 103 -22.51 -33.57 1.61
N SER A 104 -21.44 -32.75 1.75
CA SER A 104 -20.01 -33.08 1.97
C SER A 104 -19.23 -33.94 0.94
N THR A 105 -18.03 -33.50 0.52
CA THR A 105 -16.70 -33.88 1.10
C THR A 105 -15.50 -33.36 0.25
N ASP A 106 -14.41 -33.00 0.93
CA ASP A 106 -13.02 -32.81 0.44
C ASP A 106 -12.23 -34.16 0.64
N PRO A 107 -10.89 -34.38 0.46
CA PRO A 107 -9.76 -33.47 0.15
C PRO A 107 -8.54 -34.02 -0.67
N THR A 108 -7.45 -33.21 -0.74
CA THR A 108 -5.99 -33.54 -0.90
C THR A 108 -5.40 -34.20 -2.16
N ASN A 109 -4.29 -33.63 -2.69
CA ASN A 109 -2.89 -34.07 -2.42
C ASN A 109 -1.88 -33.52 -3.48
N GLY A 110 -0.66 -33.11 -3.08
CA GLY A 110 0.39 -32.62 -4.02
C GLY A 110 1.61 -32.02 -3.32
N THR A 111 2.81 -32.18 -3.92
CA THR A 111 4.11 -32.09 -3.22
C THR A 111 5.29 -31.78 -4.17
N GLU A 112 6.48 -31.48 -3.63
CA GLU A 112 7.83 -31.42 -4.25
C GLU A 112 8.20 -30.14 -5.05
N SER A 113 9.44 -29.62 -5.10
CA SER A 113 10.72 -29.93 -4.39
C SER A 113 11.72 -28.74 -4.51
N ASN A 114 12.63 -28.61 -3.54
CA ASN A 114 14.06 -28.16 -3.55
C ASN A 114 14.60 -27.17 -4.65
N THR A 115 15.63 -26.32 -4.43
CA THR A 115 16.94 -26.65 -3.82
C THR A 115 17.75 -25.37 -3.45
N ILE A 116 18.63 -25.50 -2.45
CA ILE A 116 19.61 -24.50 -1.96
C ILE A 116 20.94 -24.65 -2.71
N ASN A 117 21.62 -23.54 -3.11
CA ASN A 117 23.08 -23.46 -3.33
C ASN A 117 23.55 -22.05 -3.78
N ALA A 118 24.21 -21.27 -2.91
CA ALA A 118 25.11 -20.14 -3.27
C ALA A 118 25.81 -19.57 -2.02
N ALA A 119 26.96 -20.11 -1.63
CA ALA A 119 27.67 -19.71 -0.41
C ALA A 119 29.21 -19.72 -0.57
N LEU A 120 29.72 -19.14 -1.68
CA LEU A 120 31.14 -19.23 -2.03
C LEU A 120 31.68 -18.02 -2.82
N ASP A 121 31.31 -16.79 -2.44
CA ASP A 121 31.67 -15.57 -3.19
C ASP A 121 32.01 -14.35 -2.30
N THR A 122 32.42 -14.60 -1.04
CA THR A 122 32.55 -13.56 0.01
C THR A 122 33.98 -13.43 0.55
N LEU A 123 34.95 -13.03 -0.29
CA LEU A 123 36.29 -12.67 0.22
C LEU A 123 37.04 -11.57 -0.54
N ASP A 124 36.74 -11.29 -1.81
CA ASP A 124 37.32 -10.14 -2.54
C ASP A 124 36.56 -8.82 -2.25
N THR A 125 35.32 -8.95 -1.76
CA THR A 125 34.41 -7.87 -1.36
C THR A 125 34.76 -7.27 0.02
N MET A 126 35.90 -6.57 0.13
CA MET A 126 36.22 -5.75 1.31
C MET A 126 36.83 -4.37 1.03
N LYS A 127 37.20 -4.03 -0.22
CA LYS A 127 37.70 -2.68 -0.56
C LYS A 127 36.74 -1.87 -1.43
N ASP A 128 36.10 -2.48 -2.43
CA ASP A 128 34.97 -1.86 -3.14
C ASP A 128 33.68 -1.87 -2.30
N VAL A 129 33.67 -2.54 -1.15
CA VAL A 129 32.45 -2.75 -0.35
C VAL A 129 31.94 -1.52 0.37
N GLN A 130 32.72 -0.46 0.60
CA GLN A 130 32.18 0.78 1.20
C GLN A 130 31.25 1.49 0.19
N ASN A 131 31.78 1.92 -0.96
CA ASN A 131 30.95 2.55 -2.00
C ASN A 131 29.92 1.57 -2.60
N ALA A 132 30.21 0.27 -2.68
CA ALA A 132 29.22 -0.71 -3.11
C ALA A 132 28.20 -1.07 -2.02
N SER A 133 28.47 -0.90 -0.71
CA SER A 133 27.45 -1.02 0.32
C SER A 133 26.48 0.12 0.21
N ASP A 134 26.97 1.34 0.07
CA ASP A 134 26.12 2.53 0.15
C ASP A 134 25.26 2.64 -1.12
N VAL A 135 25.81 2.32 -2.29
CA VAL A 135 25.02 2.14 -3.53
C VAL A 135 24.06 0.95 -3.45
N LYS A 136 24.39 -0.16 -2.77
CA LYS A 136 23.45 -1.28 -2.56
C LYS A 136 22.35 -0.93 -1.57
N ILE A 137 22.64 -0.17 -0.51
CA ILE A 137 21.69 0.30 0.51
C ILE A 137 20.73 1.31 -0.11
N ALA A 138 21.24 2.32 -0.82
CA ALA A 138 20.43 3.29 -1.56
C ALA A 138 19.57 2.58 -2.62
N LYS A 139 20.13 1.60 -3.35
CA LYS A 139 19.36 0.78 -4.30
C LYS A 139 18.30 -0.09 -3.61
N SER A 140 18.60 -0.69 -2.45
CA SER A 140 17.63 -1.50 -1.72
C SER A 140 16.51 -0.67 -1.12
N ALA A 141 16.82 0.53 -0.60
CA ALA A 141 15.84 1.49 -0.12
C ALA A 141 14.96 2.01 -1.28
N ALA A 142 15.54 2.30 -2.44
CA ALA A 142 14.78 2.67 -3.63
C ALA A 142 13.87 1.53 -4.14
N THR A 143 14.30 0.26 -4.07
CA THR A 143 13.44 -0.88 -4.41
C THR A 143 12.35 -1.13 -3.36
N ASP A 144 12.64 -0.95 -2.07
CA ASP A 144 11.64 -1.06 -0.99
C ASP A 144 10.58 0.04 -1.13
N LEU A 145 10.99 1.29 -1.36
CA LEU A 145 10.10 2.41 -1.64
C LEU A 145 9.21 2.14 -2.87
N GLY A 146 9.79 1.64 -3.96
CA GLY A 146 9.03 1.26 -5.15
C GLY A 146 8.06 0.10 -4.91
N GLN A 147 8.44 -0.88 -4.08
CA GLN A 147 7.56 -1.97 -3.67
C GLN A 147 6.43 -1.47 -2.77
N LYS A 148 6.71 -0.61 -1.78
CA LYS A 148 5.69 0.03 -0.93
C LYS A 148 4.69 0.83 -1.77
N MET A 149 5.16 1.67 -2.69
CA MET A 149 4.30 2.42 -3.61
C MET A 149 3.43 1.50 -4.49
N THR A 150 3.99 0.37 -4.97
CA THR A 150 3.21 -0.63 -5.75
C THR A 150 2.12 -1.26 -4.88
N CYS A 151 2.45 -1.73 -3.68
CA CYS A 151 1.47 -2.25 -2.71
C CYS A 151 0.41 -1.21 -2.33
N GLN A 152 0.75 0.08 -2.33
CA GLN A 152 -0.20 1.17 -2.09
C GLN A 152 -1.17 1.35 -3.26
N LEU A 153 -0.72 1.22 -4.51
CA LEU A 153 -1.61 1.23 -5.68
C LEU A 153 -2.58 0.04 -5.63
N ASP A 154 -2.10 -1.17 -5.32
CA ASP A 154 -2.98 -2.35 -5.14
C ASP A 154 -4.03 -2.15 -4.04
N LYS A 155 -3.66 -1.46 -2.94
CA LYS A 155 -4.59 -1.08 -1.86
C LYS A 155 -5.61 -0.02 -2.31
N LEU A 156 -5.21 0.96 -3.13
CA LEU A 156 -6.11 1.97 -3.69
C LEU A 156 -7.14 1.34 -4.63
N ASP A 157 -6.72 0.43 -5.51
CA ASP A 157 -7.62 -0.28 -6.41
C ASP A 157 -8.62 -1.15 -5.61
N SER A 158 -8.14 -1.86 -4.58
CA SER A 158 -9.03 -2.59 -3.66
C SER A 158 -10.01 -1.67 -2.91
N LEU A 159 -9.59 -0.45 -2.55
CA LEU A 159 -10.46 0.54 -1.91
C LEU A 159 -11.52 1.08 -2.89
N LEU A 160 -11.15 1.28 -4.16
CA LEU A 160 -12.04 1.70 -5.25
C LEU A 160 -13.16 0.67 -5.47
N ASP A 161 -12.82 -0.60 -5.64
CA ASP A 161 -13.78 -1.70 -5.81
C ASP A 161 -14.76 -1.78 -4.64
N LYS A 162 -14.25 -1.67 -3.41
CA LYS A 162 -15.07 -1.66 -2.19
C LYS A 162 -15.98 -0.43 -2.10
N ALA A 163 -15.55 0.73 -2.60
CA ALA A 163 -16.33 1.96 -2.64
C ALA A 163 -17.45 1.91 -3.69
N ASP A 164 -17.20 1.33 -4.86
CA ASP A 164 -18.20 1.13 -5.90
C ASP A 164 -19.25 0.10 -5.49
N ASN A 165 -18.84 -1.04 -4.91
CA ASN A 165 -19.77 -2.04 -4.36
C ASN A 165 -20.65 -1.45 -3.25
N ALA A 166 -20.07 -0.63 -2.36
CA ALA A 166 -20.80 0.08 -1.32
C ALA A 166 -21.82 1.06 -1.93
N THR A 167 -21.41 1.88 -2.90
CA THR A 167 -22.26 2.87 -3.57
C THR A 167 -23.44 2.21 -4.30
N TYR A 168 -23.17 1.12 -5.03
CA TYR A 168 -24.20 0.31 -5.68
C TYR A 168 -25.18 -0.28 -4.66
N SER A 169 -24.65 -0.90 -3.59
CA SER A 169 -25.44 -1.52 -2.53
C SER A 169 -26.34 -0.51 -1.80
N MET A 170 -25.82 0.66 -1.42
CA MET A 170 -26.60 1.74 -0.81
C MET A 170 -27.75 2.21 -1.70
N LYS A 171 -27.47 2.44 -2.99
CA LYS A 171 -28.48 2.86 -3.99
C LYS A 171 -29.56 1.79 -4.16
N HIS A 172 -29.18 0.52 -4.26
CA HIS A 172 -30.10 -0.61 -4.42
C HIS A 172 -30.97 -0.83 -3.17
N GLN A 173 -30.39 -0.79 -1.98
CA GLN A 173 -31.10 -0.95 -0.70
C GLN A 173 -32.08 0.21 -0.45
N THR A 174 -31.66 1.45 -0.70
CA THR A 174 -32.54 2.63 -0.67
C THR A 174 -33.72 2.49 -1.62
N GLY A 175 -33.48 1.96 -2.82
CA GLY A 175 -34.53 1.69 -3.81
C GLY A 175 -35.53 0.62 -3.36
N GLN A 176 -35.08 -0.46 -2.72
CA GLN A 176 -35.95 -1.48 -2.15
C GLN A 176 -36.78 -0.94 -0.99
N MET A 177 -36.16 -0.22 -0.05
CA MET A 177 -36.85 0.38 1.10
C MET A 177 -37.97 1.33 0.65
N LYS A 178 -37.71 2.22 -0.32
CA LYS A 178 -38.74 3.12 -0.87
C LYS A 178 -39.93 2.38 -1.48
N LYS A 179 -39.70 1.23 -2.13
CA LYS A 179 -40.75 0.34 -2.68
C LYS A 179 -41.51 -0.47 -1.63
N MET A 180 -41.01 -0.55 -0.39
CA MET A 180 -41.68 -1.21 0.74
C MET A 180 -42.58 -0.25 1.52
N THR A 181 -42.42 1.06 1.32
CA THR A 181 -43.16 2.14 1.99
C THR A 181 -44.14 2.88 1.07
N GLN A 182 -44.27 2.45 -0.19
CA GLN A 182 -45.27 2.88 -1.16
C GLN A 182 -46.31 1.78 -1.35
#